data_AF-R9J6Y8-F1
#
_entry.id   AF-R9J6Y8-F1
#
_cell.length_a   1.000
_cell.length_b   1.000
_cell.length_c   1.000
_cell.angle_alpha   90.00
_cell.angle_beta   90.00
_cell.angle_gamma   90.00
#
_symmetry.space_group_name_H-M   'P 1'
#
loop_
_entity.id
_entity.type
_entity.pdbx_description
1 polymer ?
#
loop_
_entity_poly.entity_id
_entity_poly.type
_entity_poly.pdbx_seq_one_letter_code
_entity_poly.pdbx_strand_id
1 'polypeptide(L)'
;MEKEPDKKYETMKKIMDALEDILCSYQGRGHLSVYVDLDSLAVFANLIAYGQVQVENYRYDYDGNIREDKEAVRIYRELAPQTRWRVGQHTQIEAIRMNALKQLASLGTPTYQEQIYYADTGSALVCGEILPYGIFQLFTDMLEVKKLYVFPYPFREGWEEPLYFSFEPTEAARKEMRKYVEEKLDEMLRIMREKSESLDGIIPKVNEDIF
;
A
#
# COMPACT_ATOMS: atom_id res chain seq x y z
N MET A 1 31.93 2.53 22.94
CA MET A 1 31.77 3.42 21.77
C MET A 1 31.23 2.55 20.65
N GLU A 2 29.90 2.46 20.50
CA GLU A 2 29.32 1.88 19.28
C GLU A 2 29.75 2.73 18.10
N LYS A 3 30.21 2.09 17.03
CA LYS A 3 30.67 2.82 15.85
C LYS A 3 29.44 3.42 15.17
N GLU A 4 29.51 4.67 14.75
CA GLU A 4 28.48 5.39 14.00
C GLU A 4 27.81 4.58 12.84
N PRO A 5 28.51 3.71 12.08
CA PRO A 5 27.87 2.79 11.12
C PRO A 5 26.88 1.80 11.74
N ASP A 6 27.12 1.32 12.97
CA ASP A 6 26.25 0.33 13.64
C ASP A 6 24.88 0.97 13.97
N LYS A 7 24.88 2.24 14.40
CA LYS A 7 23.65 2.99 14.72
C LYS A 7 22.79 3.27 13.49
N LYS A 8 23.40 3.58 12.34
CA LYS A 8 22.67 3.82 11.09
C LYS A 8 22.01 2.52 10.60
N TYR A 9 22.74 1.41 10.66
CA TYR A 9 22.22 0.10 10.30
C TYR A 9 21.04 -0.31 11.19
N GLU A 10 21.18 -0.16 12.51
CA GLU A 10 20.09 -0.48 13.45
C GLU A 10 18.86 0.39 13.24
N THR A 11 19.05 1.69 12.95
CA THR A 11 17.94 2.60 12.66
C THR A 11 17.20 2.17 11.39
N MET A 12 17.94 1.86 10.32
CA MET A 12 17.36 1.40 9.07
C MET A 12 16.58 0.11 9.27
N LYS A 13 17.15 -0.86 9.98
CA LYS A 13 16.50 -2.13 10.28
C LYS A 13 15.18 -1.93 11.04
N LYS A 14 15.18 -1.08 12.08
CA LYS A 14 13.96 -0.76 12.83
C LYS A 14 12.86 -0.15 11.95
N ILE A 15 13.23 0.71 11.00
CA ILE A 15 12.27 1.29 10.05
C ILE A 15 11.74 0.20 9.12
N MET A 16 12.59 -0.66 8.57
CA MET A 16 12.19 -1.76 7.69
C MET A 16 11.27 -2.76 8.39
N ASP A 17 11.59 -3.14 9.63
CA ASP A 17 10.75 -4.01 10.46
C ASP A 17 9.38 -3.35 10.75
N ALA A 18 9.36 -2.05 11.06
CA ALA A 18 8.11 -1.32 11.23
C ALA A 18 7.29 -1.20 9.93
N LEU A 19 7.95 -1.09 8.78
CA LEU A 19 7.27 -1.06 7.47
C LEU A 19 6.67 -2.42 7.11
N GLU A 20 7.36 -3.52 7.40
CA GLU A 20 6.77 -4.87 7.27
C GLU A 20 5.47 -4.96 8.08
N ASP A 21 5.55 -4.48 9.31
CA ASP A 21 4.43 -4.47 10.22
C ASP A 21 3.27 -3.61 9.70
N ILE A 22 3.52 -2.44 9.15
CA ILE A 22 2.45 -1.54 8.69
C ILE A 22 1.87 -2.03 7.35
N LEU A 23 2.74 -2.32 6.38
CA LEU A 23 2.38 -2.48 4.98
C LEU A 23 1.93 -3.90 4.62
N CYS A 24 2.34 -4.91 5.38
CA CYS A 24 2.05 -6.33 5.12
C CYS A 24 1.37 -7.03 6.31
N SER A 25 0.55 -6.30 7.07
CA SER A 25 -0.11 -6.81 8.29
C SER A 25 -1.25 -7.82 8.08
N TYR A 26 -1.81 -7.95 6.89
CA TYR A 26 -2.98 -8.82 6.66
C TYR A 26 -2.54 -10.24 6.29
N GLN A 27 -2.89 -11.23 7.12
CA GLN A 27 -2.59 -12.62 6.81
C GLN A 27 -3.54 -13.16 5.72
N GLY A 28 -3.04 -13.26 4.47
CA GLY A 28 -3.78 -13.76 3.31
C GLY A 28 -3.04 -14.86 2.54
N ARG A 29 -3.68 -15.39 1.47
CA ARG A 29 -3.05 -16.36 0.55
C ARG A 29 -1.92 -15.67 -0.22
N GLY A 30 -0.73 -15.69 0.35
CA GLY A 30 0.47 -15.14 -0.29
C GLY A 30 1.57 -14.74 0.67
N HIS A 31 1.24 -14.42 1.93
CA HIS A 31 2.16 -13.78 2.89
C HIS A 31 3.12 -12.83 2.17
N LEU A 32 2.58 -11.71 1.68
CA LEU A 32 3.47 -10.69 1.16
C LEU A 32 4.32 -10.19 2.31
N SER A 33 5.60 -9.99 2.03
CA SER A 33 6.55 -9.41 2.94
C SER A 33 7.24 -8.30 2.18
N VAL A 34 7.44 -7.13 2.80
CA VAL A 34 8.21 -6.06 2.17
C VAL A 34 9.63 -6.52 1.81
N TYR A 35 10.12 -7.56 2.50
CA TYR A 35 11.41 -8.19 2.24
C TYR A 35 11.49 -8.97 0.92
N VAL A 36 10.38 -9.19 0.21
CA VAL A 36 10.42 -9.75 -1.16
C VAL A 36 10.96 -8.76 -2.20
N ASP A 37 10.91 -7.46 -1.87
CA ASP A 37 11.45 -6.37 -2.68
C ASP A 37 12.33 -5.46 -1.81
N LEU A 38 13.49 -6.01 -1.43
CA LEU A 38 14.47 -5.36 -0.57
C LEU A 38 14.94 -4.00 -1.11
N ASP A 39 15.05 -3.87 -2.43
CA ASP A 39 15.53 -2.65 -3.08
C ASP A 39 14.55 -1.49 -2.82
N SER A 40 13.26 -1.69 -3.12
CA SER A 40 12.26 -0.63 -2.92
C SER A 40 12.04 -0.33 -1.43
N LEU A 41 12.10 -1.36 -0.58
CA LEU A 41 12.06 -1.22 0.87
C LEU A 41 13.23 -0.38 1.40
N ALA A 42 14.46 -0.65 0.95
CA ALA A 42 15.64 0.10 1.37
C ALA A 42 15.54 1.57 0.92
N VAL A 43 15.08 1.83 -0.30
CA VAL A 43 14.83 3.20 -0.78
C VAL A 43 13.78 3.89 0.09
N PHE A 44 12.66 3.24 0.36
CA PHE A 44 11.58 3.84 1.14
C PHE A 44 11.99 4.13 2.58
N ALA A 45 12.68 3.18 3.23
CA ALA A 45 13.21 3.34 4.57
C ALA A 45 14.22 4.49 4.65
N ASN A 46 15.08 4.68 3.63
CA ASN A 46 15.95 5.84 3.52
C ASN A 46 15.15 7.14 3.45
N LEU A 47 14.16 7.23 2.55
CA LEU A 47 13.34 8.43 2.39
C LEU A 47 12.64 8.82 3.71
N ILE A 48 12.20 7.85 4.50
CA ILE A 48 11.61 8.07 5.83
C ILE A 48 12.70 8.51 6.83
N ALA A 49 13.83 7.82 6.89
CA ALA A 49 14.92 8.12 7.82
C ALA A 49 15.47 9.55 7.67
N TYR A 50 15.48 10.08 6.43
CA TYR A 50 15.90 11.44 6.13
C TYR A 50 14.76 12.46 6.14
N GLY A 51 13.55 12.07 6.57
CA GLY A 51 12.39 12.96 6.68
C GLY A 51 11.85 13.46 5.34
N GLN A 52 12.21 12.81 4.23
CA GLN A 52 11.69 13.14 2.90
C GLN A 52 10.31 12.54 2.66
N VAL A 53 9.95 11.51 3.43
CA VAL A 53 8.57 11.03 3.61
C VAL A 53 8.20 11.24 5.07
N GLN A 54 7.22 12.10 5.31
CA GLN A 54 6.65 12.28 6.65
C GLN A 54 5.72 11.12 6.95
N VAL A 55 5.93 10.50 8.11
CA VAL A 55 5.11 9.40 8.61
C VAL A 55 4.43 9.82 9.90
N GLU A 56 3.11 9.71 9.94
CA GLU A 56 2.31 9.94 11.15
C GLU A 56 1.48 8.70 11.46
N ASN A 57 1.18 8.49 12.74
CA ASN A 57 0.32 7.42 13.20
C ASN A 57 -0.85 7.96 14.03
N TYR A 58 -1.97 7.27 13.94
CA TYR A 58 -3.21 7.70 14.56
C TYR A 58 -3.91 6.49 15.19
N ARG A 59 -4.46 6.69 16.38
CA ARG A 59 -5.31 5.71 17.05
C ARG A 59 -6.76 5.93 16.65
N TYR A 60 -7.53 4.85 16.61
CA TYR A 60 -8.97 4.95 16.38
C TYR A 60 -9.76 3.88 17.12
N ASP A 61 -10.99 4.24 17.48
CA ASP A 61 -11.94 3.33 18.09
C ASP A 61 -12.52 2.40 17.02
N TYR A 62 -12.26 1.11 17.14
CA TYR A 62 -12.86 0.11 16.26
C TYR A 62 -14.31 -0.14 16.64
N ASP A 63 -15.22 0.19 15.74
CA ASP A 63 -16.65 -0.02 15.89
C ASP A 63 -17.01 -1.47 15.55
N GLY A 64 -17.30 -2.27 16.57
CA GLY A 64 -17.77 -3.66 16.42
C GLY A 64 -19.15 -3.76 15.77
N ASN A 65 -19.95 -2.69 15.84
CA ASN A 65 -21.30 -2.60 15.29
C ASN A 65 -21.34 -1.77 14.00
N ILE A 66 -20.20 -1.56 13.34
CA ILE A 66 -20.07 -0.74 12.12
C ILE A 66 -21.04 -1.11 11.00
N ARG A 67 -21.59 -2.32 11.00
CA ARG A 67 -22.59 -2.77 10.01
C ARG A 67 -23.96 -2.10 10.20
N GLU A 68 -24.21 -1.47 11.33
CA GLU A 68 -25.40 -0.65 11.60
C GLU A 68 -25.22 0.80 11.11
N ASP A 69 -23.98 1.22 10.84
CA ASP A 69 -23.65 2.53 10.30
C ASP A 69 -24.05 2.61 8.82
N LYS A 70 -25.19 3.24 8.57
CA LYS A 70 -25.79 3.33 7.22
C LYS A 70 -24.86 4.00 6.21
N GLU A 71 -24.07 4.97 6.65
CA GLU A 71 -23.17 5.73 5.77
C GLU A 71 -21.97 4.88 5.39
N ALA A 72 -21.29 4.26 6.36
CA ALA A 72 -20.16 3.38 6.11
C ALA A 72 -20.57 2.18 5.23
N VAL A 73 -21.76 1.60 5.48
CA VAL A 73 -22.32 0.51 4.67
C VAL A 73 -22.63 0.97 3.24
N ARG A 74 -23.18 2.17 3.05
CA ARG A 74 -23.47 2.72 1.72
C ARG A 74 -22.18 2.88 0.92
N ILE A 75 -21.19 3.59 1.47
CA ILE A 75 -19.91 3.84 0.80
C ILE A 75 -19.21 2.51 0.46
N TYR A 76 -19.16 1.56 1.39
CA TYR A 76 -18.55 0.26 1.14
C TYR A 76 -19.22 -0.48 -0.04
N ARG A 77 -20.55 -0.47 -0.10
CA ARG A 77 -21.31 -1.12 -1.18
C ARG A 77 -21.11 -0.45 -2.54
N GLU A 78 -20.90 0.86 -2.58
CA GLU A 78 -20.61 1.60 -3.81
C GLU A 78 -19.18 1.32 -4.33
N LEU A 79 -18.21 1.19 -3.42
CA LEU A 79 -16.82 0.91 -3.77
C LEU A 79 -16.56 -0.56 -4.10
N ALA A 80 -17.25 -1.49 -3.44
CA ALA A 80 -16.94 -2.91 -3.55
C ALA A 80 -16.95 -3.49 -4.98
N PRO A 81 -17.92 -3.17 -5.87
CA PRO A 81 -17.94 -3.65 -7.25
C PRO A 81 -16.75 -3.19 -8.11
N GLN A 82 -16.12 -2.07 -7.73
CA GLN A 82 -14.99 -1.48 -8.45
C GLN A 82 -13.65 -2.04 -7.94
N THR A 83 -13.68 -2.73 -6.79
CA THR A 83 -12.52 -3.29 -6.13
C THR A 83 -12.60 -4.82 -6.14
N ARG A 84 -11.64 -5.48 -5.49
CA ARG A 84 -11.74 -6.93 -5.18
C ARG A 84 -12.53 -7.21 -3.88
N TRP A 85 -13.20 -6.21 -3.31
CA TRP A 85 -13.89 -6.36 -2.04
C TRP A 85 -15.19 -7.13 -2.22
N ARG A 86 -15.52 -7.96 -1.23
CA ARG A 86 -16.74 -8.78 -1.25
C ARG A 86 -17.80 -8.12 -0.38
N VAL A 87 -19.04 -8.11 -0.85
CA VAL A 87 -20.19 -7.53 -0.14
C VAL A 87 -21.02 -8.65 0.50
N GLY A 88 -21.50 -8.42 1.73
CA GLY A 88 -22.53 -9.27 2.34
C GLY A 88 -22.02 -10.65 2.78
N GLN A 89 -20.71 -10.83 2.83
CA GLN A 89 -20.12 -12.06 3.37
C GLN A 89 -19.99 -12.00 4.90
N HIS A 90 -20.32 -10.87 5.52
CA HIS A 90 -20.23 -10.64 6.97
C HIS A 90 -18.85 -11.01 7.53
N THR A 91 -17.82 -10.83 6.69
CA THR A 91 -16.44 -11.16 7.05
C THR A 91 -15.88 -10.10 8.00
N GLN A 92 -14.82 -10.46 8.72
CA GLN A 92 -14.09 -9.50 9.54
C GLN A 92 -13.47 -8.38 8.67
N ILE A 93 -12.93 -8.71 7.50
CA ILE A 93 -12.30 -7.73 6.60
C ILE A 93 -13.28 -6.67 6.08
N GLU A 94 -14.56 -7.03 5.90
CA GLU A 94 -15.62 -6.09 5.54
C GLU A 94 -15.81 -5.03 6.64
N ALA A 95 -15.88 -5.45 7.91
CA ALA A 95 -16.01 -4.52 9.04
C ALA A 95 -14.75 -3.65 9.24
N ILE A 96 -13.56 -4.20 9.01
CA ILE A 96 -12.29 -3.44 9.07
C ILE A 96 -12.29 -2.32 8.03
N ARG A 97 -12.65 -2.63 6.77
CA ARG A 97 -12.72 -1.64 5.68
C ARG A 97 -13.76 -0.57 5.94
N MET A 98 -14.94 -0.92 6.44
CA MET A 98 -15.96 0.06 6.81
C MET A 98 -15.48 0.99 7.93
N ASN A 99 -14.75 0.47 8.92
CA ASN A 99 -14.12 1.29 9.95
C ASN A 99 -13.10 2.25 9.33
N ALA A 100 -12.23 1.80 8.42
CA ALA A 100 -11.28 2.67 7.74
C ALA A 100 -11.96 3.81 6.96
N LEU A 101 -13.04 3.50 6.24
CA LEU A 101 -13.84 4.51 5.54
C LEU A 101 -14.47 5.52 6.51
N LYS A 102 -15.02 5.05 7.64
CA LYS A 102 -15.60 5.91 8.68
C LYS A 102 -14.55 6.85 9.28
N GLN A 103 -13.34 6.35 9.56
CA GLN A 103 -12.26 7.19 10.12
C GLN A 103 -11.83 8.30 9.16
N LEU A 104 -11.88 8.06 7.85
CA LEU A 104 -11.51 9.04 6.84
C LEU A 104 -12.69 9.85 6.29
N ALA A 105 -13.89 9.76 6.90
CA ALA A 105 -15.08 10.44 6.39
C ALA A 105 -14.95 11.98 6.30
N SER A 106 -14.07 12.58 7.11
CA SER A 106 -13.77 14.01 7.06
C SER A 106 -13.02 14.45 5.79
N LEU A 107 -12.40 13.51 5.06
CA LEU A 107 -11.70 13.76 3.80
C LEU A 107 -12.64 13.87 2.58
N GLY A 108 -13.94 13.67 2.78
CA GLY A 108 -14.97 13.73 1.75
C GLY A 108 -15.44 12.34 1.29
N THR A 109 -16.12 12.30 0.15
CA THR A 109 -16.65 11.06 -0.42
C THR A 109 -15.57 10.34 -1.24
N PRO A 110 -15.22 9.09 -0.90
CA PRO A 110 -14.22 8.34 -1.65
C PRO A 110 -14.76 7.84 -3.00
N THR A 111 -13.84 7.69 -3.95
CA THR A 111 -14.05 7.03 -5.24
C THR A 111 -13.00 5.94 -5.44
N TYR A 112 -13.10 5.13 -6.50
CA TYR A 112 -12.06 4.16 -6.84
C TYR A 112 -11.31 4.59 -8.11
N GLN A 113 -9.99 4.74 -7.99
CA GLN A 113 -9.06 5.04 -9.08
C GLN A 113 -7.80 4.21 -8.86
N GLU A 114 -7.90 2.90 -9.14
CA GLU A 114 -6.90 1.86 -8.78
C GLU A 114 -6.73 1.64 -7.26
N GLN A 115 -6.90 2.69 -6.46
CA GLN A 115 -7.03 2.69 -5.01
C GLN A 115 -8.27 3.48 -4.58
N ILE A 116 -8.65 3.37 -3.30
CA ILE A 116 -9.68 4.24 -2.73
C ILE A 116 -9.11 5.67 -2.65
N TYR A 117 -9.77 6.63 -3.28
CA TYR A 117 -9.24 7.99 -3.47
C TYR A 117 -10.23 9.08 -3.03
N TYR A 118 -9.73 10.07 -2.30
CA TYR A 118 -10.45 11.25 -1.81
C TYR A 118 -9.94 12.50 -2.55
N ALA A 119 -10.69 12.93 -3.56
CA ALA A 119 -10.26 13.96 -4.50
C ALA A 119 -9.99 15.33 -3.84
N ASP A 120 -10.85 15.74 -2.90
CA ASP A 120 -10.76 17.06 -2.27
C ASP A 120 -9.44 17.28 -1.51
N THR A 121 -8.85 16.20 -1.00
CA THR A 121 -7.61 16.24 -0.21
C THR A 121 -6.41 15.64 -0.94
N GLY A 122 -6.62 15.00 -2.08
CA GLY A 122 -5.58 14.22 -2.75
C GLY A 122 -5.12 13.04 -1.90
N SER A 123 -6.04 12.37 -1.20
CA SER A 123 -5.67 11.29 -0.28
C SER A 123 -6.03 9.92 -0.85
N ALA A 124 -5.12 8.96 -0.74
CA ALA A 124 -5.38 7.56 -1.06
C ALA A 124 -5.53 6.74 0.24
N LEU A 125 -6.36 5.70 0.19
CA LEU A 125 -6.57 4.76 1.29
C LEU A 125 -6.24 3.33 0.83
N VAL A 126 -5.42 2.66 1.63
CA VAL A 126 -5.13 1.23 1.51
C VAL A 126 -5.57 0.51 2.78
N CYS A 127 -6.43 -0.49 2.60
CA CYS A 127 -6.85 -1.44 3.64
C CYS A 127 -6.61 -2.87 3.13
N GLY A 128 -5.34 -3.27 3.23
CA GLY A 128 -4.77 -4.51 2.70
C GLY A 128 -3.24 -4.46 2.68
N GLU A 129 -2.62 -5.46 2.06
CA GLU A 129 -1.17 -5.49 1.82
C GLU A 129 -0.79 -4.54 0.67
N ILE A 130 0.31 -3.79 0.82
CA ILE A 130 0.91 -2.98 -0.24
C ILE A 130 2.44 -3.03 -0.12
N LEU A 131 3.16 -3.24 -1.22
CA LEU A 131 4.63 -3.22 -1.20
C LEU A 131 5.16 -1.80 -1.44
N PRO A 132 6.40 -1.48 -1.00
CA PRO A 132 6.98 -0.15 -1.20
C PRO A 132 7.00 0.27 -2.68
N TYR A 133 7.29 -0.65 -3.61
CA TYR A 133 7.17 -0.36 -5.04
C TYR A 133 5.76 0.08 -5.46
N GLY A 134 4.71 -0.56 -4.93
CA GLY A 134 3.32 -0.16 -5.19
C GLY A 134 2.99 1.23 -4.63
N ILE A 135 3.62 1.63 -3.52
CA ILE A 135 3.53 3.00 -3.00
C ILE A 135 4.21 3.98 -3.95
N PHE A 136 5.36 3.62 -4.52
CA PHE A 136 6.06 4.47 -5.48
C PHE A 136 5.20 4.67 -6.72
N GLN A 137 4.66 3.59 -7.30
CA GLN A 137 3.74 3.65 -8.43
C GLN A 137 2.54 4.56 -8.15
N LEU A 138 1.92 4.44 -6.98
CA LEU A 138 0.81 5.31 -6.59
C LEU A 138 1.18 6.80 -6.67
N PHE A 139 2.33 7.19 -6.10
CA PHE A 139 2.77 8.59 -6.10
C PHE A 139 3.35 9.07 -7.44
N THR A 140 3.75 8.15 -8.33
CA THR A 140 4.26 8.49 -9.67
C THR A 140 3.15 8.58 -10.71
N ASP A 141 2.18 7.67 -10.65
CA ASP A 141 1.16 7.49 -11.68
C ASP A 141 -0.05 8.40 -11.42
N MET A 142 -0.33 8.72 -10.15
CA MET A 142 -1.38 9.65 -9.74
C MET A 142 -0.79 10.90 -9.08
N LEU A 143 -0.47 11.91 -9.89
CA LEU A 143 0.16 13.14 -9.42
C LEU A 143 -0.69 13.93 -8.41
N GLU A 144 -2.01 13.74 -8.45
CA GLU A 144 -2.98 14.34 -7.54
C GLU A 144 -2.94 13.75 -6.14
N VAL A 145 -2.44 12.51 -5.99
CA VAL A 145 -2.28 11.86 -4.68
C VAL A 145 -1.15 12.53 -3.93
N LYS A 146 -1.48 13.25 -2.87
CA LYS A 146 -0.60 13.95 -1.94
C LYS A 146 -0.21 13.11 -0.74
N LYS A 147 -1.15 12.31 -0.23
CA LYS A 147 -1.02 11.57 1.02
C LYS A 147 -1.61 10.17 0.91
N LEU A 148 -0.91 9.18 1.44
CA LEU A 148 -1.38 7.80 1.51
C LEU A 148 -1.72 7.45 2.95
N TYR A 149 -2.93 6.96 3.20
CA TYR A 149 -3.32 6.34 4.46
C TYR A 149 -3.30 4.82 4.33
N VAL A 150 -2.57 4.16 5.23
CA VAL A 150 -2.53 2.70 5.34
C VAL A 150 -3.19 2.31 6.65
N PHE A 151 -4.17 1.40 6.58
CA PHE A 151 -4.84 0.80 7.73
C PHE A 151 -4.36 -0.64 7.89
N PRO A 152 -3.40 -0.90 8.79
CA PRO A 152 -2.97 -2.24 9.11
C PRO A 152 -4.09 -3.07 9.77
N TYR A 153 -3.88 -4.39 9.85
CA TYR A 153 -4.81 -5.26 10.56
C TYR A 153 -4.96 -4.81 12.03
N PRO A 154 -6.18 -4.50 12.50
CA PRO A 154 -6.37 -3.76 13.75
C PRO A 154 -6.22 -4.60 15.01
N PHE A 155 -6.31 -5.93 14.91
CA PHE A 155 -6.24 -6.83 16.07
C PHE A 155 -4.84 -7.41 16.23
N ARG A 156 -3.83 -6.54 16.10
CA ARG A 156 -2.43 -6.93 16.15
C ARG A 156 -1.97 -7.12 17.60
N GLU A 157 -1.23 -8.19 17.85
CA GLU A 157 -0.57 -8.39 19.14
C GLU A 157 0.44 -7.26 19.42
N GLY A 158 0.40 -6.72 20.64
CA GLY A 158 1.26 -5.61 21.06
C GLY A 158 0.72 -4.21 20.79
N TRP A 159 -0.43 -4.06 20.10
CA TRP A 159 -1.13 -2.78 20.00
C TRP A 159 -2.29 -2.72 21.00
N GLU A 160 -2.28 -1.72 21.87
CA GLU A 160 -3.38 -1.49 22.84
C GLU A 160 -4.67 -1.09 22.12
N GLU A 161 -4.53 -0.31 21.05
CA GLU A 161 -5.63 0.18 20.23
C GLU A 161 -5.27 0.06 18.73
N PRO A 162 -6.27 -0.08 17.85
CA PRO A 162 -6.09 -0.02 16.40
C PRO A 162 -5.37 1.25 15.96
N LEU A 163 -4.40 1.09 15.05
CA LEU A 163 -3.65 2.19 14.45
C LEU A 163 -3.89 2.26 12.95
N TYR A 164 -3.76 3.46 12.40
CA TYR A 164 -3.51 3.69 10.99
C TYR A 164 -2.38 4.70 10.81
N PHE A 165 -1.75 4.69 9.63
CA PHE A 165 -0.57 5.48 9.35
C PHE A 165 -0.80 6.32 8.11
N SER A 166 -0.17 7.49 8.06
CA SER A 166 -0.12 8.29 6.85
C SER A 166 1.30 8.51 6.37
N PHE A 167 1.49 8.51 5.06
CA PHE A 167 2.74 8.75 4.37
C PHE A 167 2.57 9.94 3.42
N GLU A 168 3.38 10.96 3.62
CA GLU A 168 3.35 12.19 2.84
C GLU A 168 4.75 12.49 2.29
N PRO A 169 5.02 12.17 1.00
CA PRO A 169 6.30 12.42 0.39
C PRO A 169 6.45 13.90 0.01
N THR A 170 7.63 14.46 0.28
CA THR A 170 8.08 15.71 -0.33
C THR A 170 8.24 15.57 -1.85
N GLU A 171 8.29 16.69 -2.57
CA GLU A 171 8.60 16.70 -4.02
C GLU A 171 9.94 16.02 -4.34
N ALA A 172 10.94 16.16 -3.47
CA ALA A 172 12.22 15.48 -3.62
C ALA A 172 12.08 13.96 -3.50
N ALA A 173 11.30 13.47 -2.52
CA ALA A 173 11.01 12.04 -2.41
C ALA A 173 10.24 11.53 -3.63
N ARG A 174 9.24 12.26 -4.12
CA ARG A 174 8.49 11.90 -5.34
C ARG A 174 9.41 11.74 -6.54
N LYS A 175 10.39 12.64 -6.71
CA LYS A 175 11.37 12.55 -7.78
C LYS A 175 12.24 11.29 -7.65
N GLU A 176 12.66 10.95 -6.44
CA GLU A 176 13.45 9.73 -6.21
C GLU A 176 12.64 8.46 -6.44
N MET A 177 11.39 8.44 -5.99
CA MET A 177 10.44 7.34 -6.27
C MET A 177 10.23 7.16 -7.78
N ARG A 178 10.04 8.26 -8.52
CA ARG A 178 9.89 8.24 -9.99
C ARG A 178 11.12 7.66 -10.66
N LYS A 179 12.30 8.15 -10.28
CA LYS A 179 13.57 7.66 -10.81
C LYS A 179 13.71 6.15 -10.59
N TYR A 180 13.39 5.66 -9.40
CA TYR A 180 13.42 4.23 -9.09
C TYR A 180 12.45 3.43 -9.99
N VAL A 181 11.22 3.90 -10.17
CA VAL A 181 10.21 3.25 -11.03
C VAL A 181 10.68 3.21 -12.49
N GLU A 182 11.21 4.33 -13.01
CA GLU A 182 11.76 4.42 -14.37
C GLU A 182 12.95 3.45 -14.56
N GLU A 183 13.89 3.42 -13.62
CA GLU A 183 15.05 2.51 -13.66
C GLU A 183 14.63 1.04 -13.66
N LYS A 184 13.64 0.66 -12.85
CA LYS A 184 13.11 -0.72 -12.82
C LYS A 184 12.36 -1.07 -14.10
N LEU A 185 11.62 -0.14 -14.69
CA LEU A 185 10.98 -0.35 -15.99
C LEU A 185 12.02 -0.56 -17.10
N ASP A 186 13.05 0.27 -17.14
CA ASP A 186 14.15 0.14 -18.11
C ASP A 186 14.91 -1.18 -17.94
N GLU A 187 15.18 -1.60 -16.70
CA GLU A 187 15.78 -2.90 -16.40
C GLU A 187 14.91 -4.06 -16.92
N MET A 188 13.60 -4.02 -16.65
CA MET A 188 12.66 -5.02 -17.17
C MET A 188 12.64 -5.05 -18.70
N LEU A 189 12.57 -3.88 -19.35
CA LEU A 189 12.57 -3.78 -20.81
C LEU A 189 13.86 -4.31 -21.43
N ARG A 190 15.02 -4.05 -20.81
CA ARG A 190 16.31 -4.61 -21.24
C ARG A 190 16.30 -6.14 -21.13
N ILE A 191 15.89 -6.68 -19.99
CA ILE A 191 15.79 -8.14 -19.78
C ILE A 191 14.82 -8.76 -20.79
N MET A 192 13.68 -8.13 -21.05
CA MET A 192 12.72 -8.59 -22.05
C MET A 192 13.30 -8.58 -23.45
N ARG A 193 14.08 -7.57 -23.84
CA ARG A 193 14.76 -7.52 -25.15
C ARG A 193 15.82 -8.62 -25.27
N GLU A 194 16.66 -8.80 -24.27
CA GLU A 194 17.67 -9.87 -24.21
C GLU A 194 17.04 -11.26 -24.27
N LYS A 195 15.88 -11.45 -23.64
CA LYS A 195 15.12 -12.72 -23.68
C LYS A 195 14.19 -12.83 -24.90
N SER A 196 13.93 -11.74 -25.61
CA SER A 196 13.08 -11.73 -26.81
C SER A 196 13.73 -12.37 -28.02
N GLU A 197 15.06 -12.44 -28.05
CA GLU A 197 15.82 -13.24 -29.01
C GLU A 197 15.61 -14.76 -28.82
N SER A 198 14.89 -15.18 -27.77
CA SER A 198 14.49 -16.58 -27.50
C SER A 198 12.98 -16.79 -27.30
N LEU A 199 12.12 -15.86 -27.74
CA LEU A 199 10.68 -15.84 -27.36
C LEU A 199 9.76 -16.77 -28.15
N ASP A 200 10.24 -17.47 -29.19
CA ASP A 200 9.51 -18.51 -29.91
C ASP A 200 9.29 -19.75 -29.00
N GLY A 201 8.43 -19.63 -27.98
CA GLY A 201 8.07 -20.75 -27.10
C GLY A 201 7.62 -20.44 -25.67
N ILE A 202 7.58 -19.17 -25.22
CA ILE A 202 7.32 -18.89 -23.78
C ILE A 202 5.83 -18.97 -23.41
N ILE A 203 4.93 -18.49 -24.28
CA ILE A 203 3.48 -18.67 -24.13
C ILE A 203 3.03 -19.60 -25.26
N PRO A 204 2.60 -20.85 -24.97
CA PRO A 204 2.10 -21.73 -26.02
C PRO A 204 0.90 -21.05 -26.69
N LYS A 205 0.88 -21.03 -28.03
CA LYS A 205 -0.28 -20.57 -28.80
C LYS A 205 -1.49 -21.39 -28.36
N VAL A 206 -2.57 -20.71 -27.98
CA VAL A 206 -3.85 -21.36 -27.74
C VAL A 206 -4.31 -21.91 -29.09
N ASN A 207 -4.41 -23.23 -29.23
CA ASN A 207 -5.05 -23.83 -30.40
C ASN A 207 -6.53 -23.43 -30.37
N GLU A 208 -6.97 -22.65 -31.35
CA GLU A 208 -8.38 -22.26 -31.52
C GLU A 208 -9.25 -23.43 -32.06
N ASP A 209 -8.72 -24.65 -32.16
CA ASP A 209 -9.43 -25.84 -32.64
C ASP A 209 -10.25 -26.57 -31.55
N ILE A 210 -10.88 -25.82 -30.64
CA ILE A 210 -11.95 -26.37 -29.78
C ILE A 210 -13.19 -25.49 -29.91
N PHE A 211 -13.84 -25.57 -31.06
CA PHE A 211 -15.28 -25.40 -31.21
C PHE A 211 -15.81 -26.30 -32.33
#